data_AF-A0A2D6FJ43-F1
#
_entry.id   AF-A0A2D6FJ43-F1
#
_cell.length_a   1.000
_cell.length_b   1.000
_cell.length_c   1.000
_cell.angle_alpha   90.00
_cell.angle_beta   90.00
_cell.angle_gamma   90.00
#
_symmetry.space_group_name_H-M   'P 1'
#
loop_
_entity.id
_entity.type
_entity.pdbx_description
1 polymer ?
#
loop_
_entity_poly.entity_id
_entity_poly.type
_entity_poly.pdbx_seq_one_letter_code
_entity_poly.pdbx_strand_id
1 'polypeptide(L)'
;MIQDQEAKQKQIEEGLKIIGGTERPVPGQSLTSSPDSPRPFEGPPKFTTLREANQHIFSTLIEEENFSNVVRSLGKGVPVGDLASTILYVGFMEGQWNPDLMLALVEPTMYMIMAMGERVGIDEMRLYAGEEDDVQDDADYQQKLSAASDISNFVKPKININEASVSKEIKEKLKNLDVESLLAKQEESPINTTGNSLLAQGQEEQPQEIRG
;
A
#
# COMPACT_ATOMS: atom_id res chain seq x y z
N MET A 1 17.10 37.75 4.85
CA MET A 1 17.23 36.54 5.68
C MET A 1 16.07 36.32 6.66
N ILE A 2 15.36 37.37 7.12
CA ILE A 2 14.26 37.21 8.10
C ILE A 2 12.92 36.80 7.42
N GLN A 3 12.64 37.33 6.22
CA GLN A 3 11.38 37.05 5.50
C GLN A 3 11.24 35.60 5.00
N ASP A 4 12.36 34.91 4.80
CA ASP A 4 12.38 33.52 4.31
C ASP A 4 12.02 32.50 5.42
N GLN A 5 12.32 32.84 6.68
CA GLN A 5 11.97 32.02 7.84
C GLN A 5 10.47 32.08 8.12
N GLU A 6 9.87 33.26 7.96
CA GLU A 6 8.46 33.52 8.22
C GLU A 6 7.55 32.82 7.19
N ALA A 7 7.96 32.82 5.91
CA ALA A 7 7.27 32.06 4.86
C ALA A 7 7.32 30.55 5.09
N LYS A 8 8.47 30.04 5.57
CA LYS A 8 8.65 28.62 5.91
C LYS A 8 7.83 28.21 7.13
N GLN A 9 7.74 29.08 8.15
CA GLN A 9 6.87 28.85 9.31
C GLN A 9 5.40 28.74 8.91
N LYS A 10 4.94 29.63 8.02
CA LYS A 10 3.54 29.68 7.57
C LYS A 10 3.15 28.45 6.76
N GLN A 11 4.05 27.94 5.92
CA GLN A 11 3.85 26.69 5.17
C GLN A 11 3.82 25.47 6.09
N ILE A 12 4.64 25.46 7.15
CA ILE A 12 4.63 24.37 8.14
C ILE A 12 3.32 24.40 8.94
N GLU A 13 2.83 25.58 9.32
CA GLU A 13 1.56 25.73 10.04
C GLU A 13 0.35 25.36 9.19
N GLU A 14 0.35 25.75 7.91
CA GLU A 14 -0.67 25.38 6.94
C GLU A 14 -0.64 23.87 6.65
N GLY A 15 0.55 23.28 6.53
CA GLY A 15 0.74 21.82 6.46
C GLY A 15 0.24 21.10 7.72
N LEU A 16 0.49 21.65 8.91
CA LEU A 16 0.02 21.09 10.18
C LEU A 16 -1.51 21.13 10.31
N LYS A 17 -2.15 22.18 9.77
CA LYS A 17 -3.61 22.33 9.77
C LYS A 17 -4.29 21.33 8.83
N ILE A 18 -3.63 20.98 7.72
CA ILE A 18 -4.09 19.93 6.80
C ILE A 18 -3.93 18.54 7.44
N ILE A 19 -2.83 18.29 8.17
CA ILE A 19 -2.59 17.02 8.86
C ILE A 19 -3.50 16.86 10.10
N GLY A 20 -3.77 17.95 10.83
CA GLY A 20 -4.67 17.98 11.98
C GLY A 20 -6.16 17.91 11.62
N GLY A 21 -6.49 17.91 10.32
CA GLY A 21 -7.86 17.88 9.78
C GLY A 21 -8.46 16.50 9.59
N THR A 22 -7.95 15.45 10.24
CA THR A 22 -8.72 14.21 10.38
C THR A 22 -9.84 14.46 11.38
N GLU A 23 -10.96 15.00 10.89
CA GLU A 23 -12.18 15.24 11.67
C GLU A 23 -12.57 13.93 12.36
N ARG A 24 -12.36 13.91 13.69
CA ARG A 24 -12.84 12.81 14.52
C ARG A 24 -14.34 12.68 14.30
N PRO A 25 -14.89 11.45 14.16
CA PRO A 25 -16.33 11.28 13.97
C PRO A 25 -17.09 12.01 15.07
N VAL A 26 -18.00 12.92 14.69
CA VAL A 26 -18.84 13.63 15.66
C VAL A 26 -19.69 12.58 16.41
N PRO A 27 -19.71 12.59 17.76
CA PRO A 27 -20.53 11.67 18.52
C PRO A 27 -21.98 11.68 18.02
N GLY A 28 -22.54 10.49 17.74
CA GLY A 28 -23.88 10.36 17.17
C GLY A 28 -23.97 10.42 15.64
N GLN A 29 -22.87 10.63 14.91
CA GLN A 29 -22.84 10.56 13.45
C GLN A 29 -23.37 9.23 12.90
N SER A 30 -23.12 8.11 13.59
CA SER A 30 -23.66 6.80 13.21
C SER A 30 -25.20 6.76 13.23
N LEU A 31 -25.86 7.66 13.96
CA LEU A 31 -27.32 7.79 14.02
C LEU A 31 -27.88 8.80 13.02
N THR A 32 -27.03 9.60 12.38
CA THR A 32 -27.42 10.63 11.41
C THR A 32 -26.99 10.30 9.98
N SER A 33 -26.25 9.21 9.77
CA SER A 33 -25.95 8.70 8.43
C SER A 33 -27.26 8.37 7.70
N SER A 34 -27.31 8.73 6.41
CA SER A 34 -28.45 8.41 5.56
C SER A 34 -28.59 6.88 5.45
N PRO A 35 -29.77 6.31 5.74
CA PRO A 35 -30.03 4.87 5.54
C PRO A 35 -29.85 4.42 4.09
N ASP A 36 -29.95 5.35 3.14
CA ASP A 36 -29.83 5.09 1.71
C ASP A 36 -28.36 4.93 1.24
N SER A 37 -27.39 5.26 2.09
CA SER A 37 -25.96 5.17 1.79
C SER A 37 -25.17 4.62 2.99
N PRO A 38 -25.40 3.34 3.39
CA PRO A 38 -24.65 2.72 4.48
C PRO A 38 -23.18 2.60 4.11
N ARG A 39 -22.29 2.71 5.10
CA ARG A 39 -20.87 2.45 4.87
C ARG A 39 -20.65 0.95 4.63
N PRO A 40 -19.63 0.55 3.84
CA PRO A 40 -19.45 -0.87 3.50
C PRO A 40 -19.34 -1.78 4.74
N PHE A 41 -18.64 -1.33 5.78
CA PHE A 41 -18.52 -2.06 7.06
C PHE A 41 -19.78 -2.10 7.94
N GLU A 42 -20.84 -1.33 7.59
CA GLU A 42 -22.13 -1.37 8.28
C GLU A 42 -23.05 -2.48 7.73
N GLY A 43 -22.72 -3.01 6.55
CA GLY A 43 -23.43 -4.10 5.91
C GLY A 43 -22.91 -5.49 6.28
N PRO A 44 -23.55 -6.55 5.75
CA PRO A 44 -23.04 -7.92 5.90
C PRO A 44 -21.68 -8.05 5.17
N PRO A 45 -20.71 -8.77 5.75
CA PRO A 45 -19.39 -8.92 5.15
C PRO A 45 -19.44 -9.76 3.87
N LYS A 46 -18.56 -9.46 2.93
CA LYS A 46 -18.41 -10.23 1.68
C LYS A 46 -17.96 -11.68 1.91
N PHE A 47 -17.04 -11.89 2.85
CA PHE A 47 -16.52 -13.19 3.24
C PHE A 47 -16.92 -13.51 4.67
N THR A 48 -17.43 -14.72 4.87
CA THR A 48 -17.85 -15.21 6.20
C THR A 48 -16.99 -16.35 6.70
N THR A 49 -16.09 -16.88 5.85
CA THR A 49 -15.22 -18.00 6.19
C THR A 49 -13.74 -17.61 6.10
N LEU A 50 -12.94 -18.15 7.02
CA LEU A 50 -11.50 -17.93 7.06
C LEU A 50 -10.81 -18.36 5.76
N ARG A 51 -11.26 -19.46 5.16
CA ARG A 51 -10.68 -19.98 3.92
C ARG A 51 -10.87 -19.04 2.74
N GLU A 52 -12.09 -18.52 2.54
CA GLU A 52 -12.40 -17.63 1.42
C GLU A 52 -11.68 -16.29 1.57
N ALA A 53 -11.68 -15.73 2.78
CA ALA A 53 -10.96 -14.50 3.07
C ALA A 53 -9.44 -14.66 2.87
N ASN A 54 -8.83 -15.76 3.33
CA ASN A 54 -7.42 -16.05 3.08
C ASN A 54 -7.12 -16.20 1.59
N GLN A 55 -7.97 -16.88 0.82
CA GLN A 55 -7.80 -17.01 -0.63
C GLN A 55 -7.90 -15.66 -1.35
N HIS A 56 -8.79 -14.78 -0.87
CA HIS A 56 -8.91 -13.44 -1.39
C HIS A 56 -7.66 -12.61 -1.09
N ILE A 57 -7.24 -12.54 0.18
CA ILE A 57 -6.02 -11.84 0.61
C ILE A 57 -4.82 -12.34 -0.18
N PHE A 58 -4.64 -13.66 -0.29
CA PHE A 58 -3.56 -14.23 -1.06
C PHE A 58 -3.59 -13.78 -2.52
N SER A 59 -4.77 -13.81 -3.15
CA SER A 59 -4.92 -13.36 -4.55
C SER A 59 -4.57 -11.89 -4.72
N THR A 60 -4.96 -11.03 -3.79
CA THR A 60 -4.66 -9.60 -3.80
C THR A 60 -3.18 -9.34 -3.56
N LEU A 61 -2.52 -10.07 -2.64
CA LEU A 61 -1.11 -9.84 -2.32
C LEU A 61 -0.14 -10.30 -3.41
N ILE A 62 -0.52 -11.28 -4.24
CA ILE A 62 0.31 -11.72 -5.38
C ILE A 62 0.15 -10.84 -6.63
N GLU A 63 -0.76 -9.86 -6.60
CA GLU A 63 -0.84 -8.86 -7.67
C GLU A 63 0.46 -8.04 -7.67
N GLU A 64 0.99 -7.76 -8.86
CA GLU A 64 2.32 -7.16 -9.06
C GLU A 64 2.55 -5.90 -8.22
N GLU A 65 1.59 -4.98 -8.25
CA GLU A 65 1.64 -3.73 -7.51
C GLU A 65 1.68 -3.97 -5.99
N ASN A 66 0.77 -4.81 -5.48
CA ASN A 66 0.67 -5.09 -4.06
C ASN A 66 1.90 -5.85 -3.56
N PHE A 67 2.37 -6.84 -4.31
CA PHE A 67 3.56 -7.60 -3.99
C PHE A 67 4.79 -6.69 -3.88
N SER A 68 5.01 -5.83 -4.88
CA SER A 68 6.13 -4.88 -4.90
C SER A 68 6.06 -3.89 -3.74
N ASN A 69 4.86 -3.37 -3.43
CA ASN A 69 4.64 -2.44 -2.34
C ASN A 69 4.90 -3.08 -0.96
N VAL A 70 4.43 -4.31 -0.74
CA VAL A 70 4.64 -5.05 0.51
C VAL A 70 6.13 -5.35 0.70
N VAL A 71 6.78 -5.93 -0.31
CA VAL A 71 8.21 -6.27 -0.26
C VAL A 71 9.07 -5.03 -0.02
N ARG A 72 8.79 -3.92 -0.72
CA ARG A 72 9.53 -2.66 -0.52
C ARG A 72 9.33 -2.10 0.89
N SER A 73 8.16 -2.31 1.49
CA SER A 73 7.88 -1.87 2.86
C SER A 73 8.63 -2.73 3.88
N LEU A 74 8.68 -4.04 3.67
CA LEU A 74 9.53 -4.94 4.45
C LEU A 74 11.01 -4.55 4.34
N GLY A 75 11.49 -4.24 3.13
CA GLY A 75 12.84 -3.74 2.87
C GLY A 75 13.13 -2.34 3.41
N LYS A 76 12.15 -1.66 4.02
CA LYS A 76 12.35 -0.42 4.79
C LYS A 76 12.28 -0.67 6.31
N GLY A 77 12.18 -1.92 6.73
CA GLY A 77 12.05 -2.30 8.13
C GLY A 77 10.66 -2.05 8.73
N VAL A 78 9.61 -1.89 7.90
CA VAL A 78 8.25 -1.81 8.42
C VAL A 78 7.88 -3.17 9.05
N PRO A 79 7.36 -3.20 10.30
CA PRO A 79 6.98 -4.45 10.94
C PRO A 79 5.92 -5.23 10.15
N VAL A 80 6.07 -6.55 10.10
CA VAL A 80 5.11 -7.46 9.46
C VAL A 80 3.71 -7.31 10.04
N GLY A 81 3.60 -7.15 11.37
CA GLY A 81 2.33 -6.96 12.06
C GLY A 81 1.61 -5.68 11.63
N ASP A 82 2.35 -4.59 11.38
CA ASP A 82 1.78 -3.31 10.96
C ASP A 82 1.26 -3.39 9.51
N LEU A 83 1.99 -4.07 8.64
CA LEU A 83 1.55 -4.33 7.26
C LEU A 83 0.29 -5.21 7.24
N ALA A 84 0.29 -6.32 7.98
CA ALA A 84 -0.87 -7.20 8.09
C ALA A 84 -2.08 -6.43 8.63
N SER A 85 -1.90 -5.64 9.70
CA SER A 85 -2.96 -4.83 10.30
C SER A 85 -3.51 -3.80 9.32
N THR A 86 -2.65 -3.16 8.52
CA THR A 86 -3.06 -2.18 7.51
C THR A 86 -3.92 -2.83 6.43
N ILE A 87 -3.47 -3.95 5.86
CA ILE A 87 -4.22 -4.70 4.83
C ILE A 87 -5.58 -5.16 5.38
N LEU A 88 -5.58 -5.70 6.60
CA LEU A 88 -6.79 -6.21 7.24
C LEU A 88 -7.78 -5.10 7.62
N TYR A 89 -7.27 -3.93 8.01
CA TYR A 89 -8.10 -2.77 8.31
C TYR A 89 -8.76 -2.19 7.06
N VAL A 90 -8.03 -2.12 5.94
CA VAL A 90 -8.60 -1.66 4.66
C VAL A 90 -9.74 -2.58 4.24
N GLY A 91 -9.54 -3.90 4.26
CA GLY A 91 -10.63 -4.82 3.89
C GLY A 91 -11.80 -4.82 4.89
N PHE A 92 -11.56 -4.51 6.17
CA PHE A 92 -12.67 -4.26 7.11
C PHE A 92 -13.47 -3.02 6.71
N MET A 93 -12.80 -1.91 6.38
CA MET A 93 -13.46 -0.66 5.96
C MET A 93 -14.26 -0.83 4.67
N GLU A 94 -13.79 -1.70 3.77
CA GLU A 94 -14.48 -2.11 2.54
C GLU A 94 -15.62 -3.13 2.77
N GLY A 95 -15.85 -3.57 4.01
CA GLY A 95 -16.89 -4.55 4.35
C GLY A 95 -16.56 -5.97 3.86
N GLN A 96 -15.29 -6.32 3.70
CA GLN A 96 -14.90 -7.65 3.24
C GLN A 96 -15.07 -8.71 4.33
N TRP A 97 -14.79 -8.38 5.57
CA TRP A 97 -14.90 -9.27 6.75
C TRP A 97 -15.35 -8.48 7.98
N ASN A 98 -15.83 -9.19 8.99
CA ASN A 98 -16.13 -8.62 10.30
C ASN A 98 -14.87 -8.55 11.19
N PRO A 99 -14.88 -7.80 12.31
CA PRO A 99 -13.71 -7.66 13.19
C PRO A 99 -13.23 -8.99 13.82
N ASP A 100 -14.16 -9.93 14.03
CA ASP A 100 -13.84 -11.25 14.57
C ASP A 100 -13.04 -12.09 13.55
N LEU A 101 -13.49 -12.13 12.29
CA LEU A 101 -12.74 -12.76 11.21
C LEU A 101 -11.43 -12.02 10.93
N MET A 102 -11.42 -10.69 11.03
CA MET A 102 -10.19 -9.89 10.93
C MET A 102 -9.12 -10.38 11.91
N LEU A 103 -9.49 -10.60 13.18
CA LEU A 103 -8.58 -11.10 14.20
C LEU A 103 -8.04 -12.49 13.85
N ALA A 104 -8.89 -13.37 13.34
CA ALA A 104 -8.49 -14.70 12.89
C ALA A 104 -7.59 -14.68 11.63
N LEU A 105 -7.65 -13.61 10.83
CA LEU A 105 -6.85 -13.42 9.62
C LEU A 105 -5.48 -12.79 9.89
N VAL A 106 -5.24 -12.20 11.07
CA VAL A 106 -3.96 -11.53 11.41
C VAL A 106 -2.79 -12.47 11.19
N GLU A 107 -2.80 -13.62 11.87
CA GLU A 107 -1.70 -14.58 11.82
C GLU A 107 -1.47 -15.16 10.40
N PRO A 108 -2.49 -15.67 9.68
CA PRO A 108 -2.33 -16.11 8.30
C PRO A 108 -1.75 -15.03 7.36
N THR A 109 -2.19 -13.78 7.53
CA THR A 109 -1.73 -12.65 6.70
C THR A 109 -0.26 -12.32 6.99
N MET A 110 0.15 -12.35 8.26
CA MET A 110 1.56 -12.18 8.63
C MET A 110 2.45 -13.26 7.98
N TYR A 111 2.04 -14.53 8.00
CA TYR A 111 2.79 -15.60 7.33
C TYR A 111 2.87 -15.42 5.81
N MET A 112 1.79 -14.96 5.17
CA MET A 112 1.82 -14.66 3.74
C MET A 112 2.83 -13.55 3.42
N ILE A 113 2.86 -12.48 4.22
CA ILE A 113 3.80 -11.37 4.07
C ILE A 113 5.25 -11.84 4.30
N MET A 114 5.49 -12.64 5.35
CA MET A 114 6.82 -13.20 5.62
C MET A 114 7.30 -14.08 4.46
N ALA A 115 6.44 -14.94 3.92
CA ALA A 115 6.78 -15.78 2.78
C ALA A 115 7.13 -14.96 1.52
N MET A 116 6.57 -13.77 1.35
CA MET A 116 6.94 -12.84 0.27
C MET A 116 8.33 -12.25 0.50
N GLY A 117 8.62 -11.82 1.73
CA GLY A 117 9.95 -11.34 2.15
C GLY A 117 11.03 -12.40 1.97
N GLU A 118 10.82 -13.62 2.46
CA GLU A 118 11.74 -14.75 2.29
C GLU A 118 11.99 -15.08 0.81
N ARG A 119 10.94 -15.02 -0.03
CA ARG A 119 11.05 -15.29 -1.47
C ARG A 119 11.97 -14.29 -2.17
N VAL A 120 11.99 -13.05 -1.70
CA VAL A 120 12.91 -12.02 -2.19
C VAL A 120 14.17 -11.92 -1.31
N GLY A 121 14.49 -12.91 -0.46
CA GLY A 121 15.74 -12.92 0.30
C GLY A 121 15.85 -11.89 1.43
N ILE A 122 14.72 -11.38 1.93
CA ILE A 122 14.65 -10.63 3.19
C ILE A 122 14.49 -11.67 4.30
N ASP A 123 15.62 -12.17 4.81
CA ASP A 123 15.64 -13.24 5.82
C ASP A 123 15.32 -12.72 7.24
N GLU A 124 15.62 -11.45 7.50
CA GLU A 124 15.45 -10.80 8.80
C GLU A 124 14.34 -9.75 8.70
N MET A 125 13.16 -10.11 9.18
CA MET A 125 11.98 -9.24 9.18
C MET A 125 11.59 -8.89 10.60
N ARG A 126 11.33 -7.61 10.85
CA ARG A 126 10.75 -7.13 12.11
C ARG A 126 9.30 -7.59 12.20
N LEU A 127 8.91 -8.24 13.29
CA LEU A 127 7.54 -8.74 13.45
C LEU A 127 6.63 -7.67 14.04
N TYR A 128 7.11 -6.96 15.07
CA TYR A 128 6.33 -5.97 15.79
C TYR A 128 7.06 -4.64 16.01
N ALA A 129 6.28 -3.56 16.10
CA ALA A 129 6.79 -2.27 16.54
C ALA A 129 7.32 -2.37 17.98
N GLY A 130 8.54 -1.89 18.21
CA GLY A 130 9.19 -1.94 19.52
C GLY A 130 10.00 -3.21 19.81
N GLU A 131 10.06 -4.19 18.90
CA GLU A 131 11.16 -5.16 18.93
C GLU A 131 12.49 -4.38 18.81
N GLU A 132 13.43 -4.64 19.72
CA GLU A 132 14.78 -4.06 19.67
C GLU A 132 15.43 -4.52 18.35
N ASP A 133 15.85 -3.55 17.54
CA ASP A 133 16.51 -3.82 16.26
C ASP A 133 17.94 -4.30 16.54
N ASP A 134 18.12 -5.52 17.06
CA ASP A 134 19.43 -6.17 17.21
C ASP A 134 20.15 -6.34 15.84
N VAL A 135 19.42 -6.07 14.75
CA VAL A 135 19.74 -6.36 13.36
C VAL A 135 20.06 -5.12 12.52
N GLN A 136 19.87 -3.90 13.04
CA GLN A 136 20.11 -2.66 12.28
C GLN A 136 21.59 -2.31 12.08
N ASP A 137 22.46 -2.88 12.92
CA ASP A 137 23.92 -2.68 12.87
C ASP A 137 24.63 -3.74 12.00
N ASP A 138 23.90 -4.68 11.40
CA ASP A 138 24.51 -5.62 10.45
C ASP A 138 24.67 -4.96 9.07
N ALA A 139 25.93 -4.76 8.67
CA ALA A 139 26.27 -4.10 7.41
C ALA A 139 25.72 -4.86 6.19
N ASP A 140 25.57 -6.19 6.30
CA ASP A 140 24.99 -7.04 5.27
C ASP A 140 23.48 -6.79 5.13
N TYR A 141 22.77 -6.46 6.22
CA TYR A 141 21.35 -6.12 6.19
C TYR A 141 21.11 -4.79 5.48
N GLN A 142 21.88 -3.74 5.81
CA GLN A 142 21.78 -2.43 5.14
C GLN A 142 22.11 -2.52 3.63
N GLN A 143 23.04 -3.39 3.26
CA GLN A 143 23.34 -3.67 1.84
C GLN A 143 22.19 -4.43 1.16
N LYS A 144 21.52 -5.36 1.84
CA LYS A 144 20.33 -6.05 1.32
C LYS A 144 19.11 -5.12 1.24
N LEU A 145 18.92 -4.18 2.16
CA LEU A 145 17.84 -3.19 2.14
C LEU A 145 18.03 -2.16 1.02
N SER A 146 19.26 -1.70 0.81
CA SER A 146 19.60 -0.82 -0.33
C SER A 146 19.52 -1.57 -1.67
N ALA A 147 19.87 -2.85 -1.69
CA ALA A 147 19.53 -3.72 -2.81
C ALA A 147 18.01 -3.96 -2.92
N ALA A 148 17.23 -3.89 -1.82
CA ALA A 148 15.77 -4.03 -1.80
C ALA A 148 15.04 -2.84 -2.42
N SER A 149 15.64 -1.65 -2.34
CA SER A 149 15.22 -0.52 -3.16
C SER A 149 15.48 -0.71 -4.66
N ASP A 150 16.49 -1.51 -5.03
CA ASP A 150 16.87 -1.87 -6.40
C ASP A 150 16.42 -3.30 -6.72
N ILE A 151 15.13 -3.41 -6.96
CA ILE A 151 14.28 -4.60 -7.19
C ILE A 151 14.89 -5.69 -8.13
N SER A 152 15.94 -5.40 -8.90
CA SER A 152 16.55 -6.29 -9.91
C SER A 152 17.36 -7.48 -9.38
N ASN A 153 17.73 -7.53 -8.09
CA ASN A 153 18.69 -8.52 -7.59
C ASN A 153 18.09 -9.72 -6.83
N PHE A 154 16.77 -9.82 -6.71
CA PHE A 154 16.16 -10.86 -5.87
C PHE A 154 15.70 -12.06 -6.67
N VAL A 155 16.64 -12.98 -6.87
CA VAL A 155 16.33 -14.35 -7.30
C VAL A 155 16.99 -15.34 -6.33
N LYS A 156 16.20 -15.84 -5.37
CA LYS A 156 16.46 -17.14 -4.75
C LYS A 156 15.16 -17.94 -4.62
N PRO A 157 14.97 -19.01 -5.41
CA PRO A 157 13.82 -19.87 -5.27
C PRO A 157 14.12 -21.03 -4.31
N LYS A 158 13.25 -21.21 -3.30
CA LYS A 158 12.67 -22.51 -2.88
C LYS A 158 11.71 -22.29 -1.70
N ILE A 159 10.41 -22.29 -1.98
CA ILE A 159 9.36 -22.39 -0.95
C ILE A 159 8.94 -23.86 -0.88
N ASN A 160 8.92 -24.44 0.32
CA ASN A 160 8.43 -25.79 0.55
C ASN A 160 6.97 -25.69 1.04
N ILE A 161 6.02 -25.65 0.11
CA ILE A 161 4.59 -25.52 0.40
C ILE A 161 3.98 -26.92 0.49
N ASN A 162 3.25 -27.24 1.56
CA ASN A 162 2.48 -28.47 1.65
C ASN A 162 1.31 -28.42 0.64
N GLU A 163 1.42 -29.21 -0.43
CA GLU A 163 0.50 -29.23 -1.59
C GLU A 163 -0.95 -29.62 -1.25
N ALA A 164 -1.21 -30.09 -0.03
CA ALA A 164 -2.52 -30.51 0.44
C ALA A 164 -3.44 -29.35 0.89
N SER A 165 -2.89 -28.17 1.23
CA SER A 165 -3.68 -27.04 1.77
C SER A 165 -4.09 -26.01 0.72
N VAL A 166 -3.65 -26.16 -0.54
CA VAL A 166 -3.78 -25.15 -1.60
C VAL A 166 -4.82 -25.59 -2.65
N SER A 167 -5.83 -24.75 -2.91
CA SER A 167 -6.86 -24.96 -3.95
C SER A 167 -6.26 -25.02 -5.37
N LYS A 168 -6.89 -25.77 -6.28
CA LYS A 168 -6.41 -25.95 -7.67
C LYS A 168 -6.20 -24.64 -8.44
N GLU A 169 -7.06 -23.66 -8.21
CA GLU A 169 -6.96 -22.32 -8.83
C GLU A 169 -5.70 -21.56 -8.41
N ILE A 170 -5.32 -21.66 -7.14
CA ILE A 170 -4.09 -21.05 -6.61
C ILE A 170 -2.86 -21.73 -7.23
N LYS A 171 -2.90 -23.05 -7.43
CA LYS A 171 -1.81 -23.80 -8.07
C LYS A 171 -1.57 -23.34 -9.52
N GLU A 172 -2.62 -22.98 -10.25
CA GLU A 172 -2.46 -22.46 -11.61
C GLU A 172 -1.91 -21.04 -11.61
N LYS A 173 -2.41 -20.17 -10.72
CA LYS A 173 -1.85 -18.82 -10.56
C LYS A 173 -0.36 -18.91 -10.18
N LEU A 174 0.01 -19.73 -9.20
CA LEU A 174 1.39 -19.93 -8.76
C LEU A 174 2.34 -20.42 -9.87
N LYS A 175 1.85 -21.27 -10.79
CA LYS A 175 2.66 -21.77 -11.92
C LYS A 175 2.90 -20.70 -12.99
N ASN A 176 1.99 -19.73 -13.11
CA ASN A 176 2.08 -18.66 -14.08
C ASN A 176 2.75 -17.38 -13.53
N LEU A 177 3.11 -17.36 -12.23
CA LEU A 177 3.85 -16.24 -11.63
C LEU A 177 5.32 -16.34 -12.02
N ASP A 178 5.70 -15.62 -13.07
CA ASP A 178 7.10 -15.30 -13.35
C ASP A 178 7.54 -14.16 -12.43
N VAL A 179 8.33 -14.50 -11.42
CA VAL A 179 8.72 -13.55 -10.37
C VAL A 179 9.79 -12.58 -10.84
N GLU A 180 10.49 -12.88 -11.93
CA GLU A 180 11.38 -11.92 -12.59
C GLU A 180 10.56 -10.77 -13.21
N SER A 181 9.37 -11.05 -13.74
CA SER A 181 8.48 -10.02 -14.30
C SER A 181 7.86 -9.12 -13.22
N LEU A 182 7.56 -9.66 -12.03
CA LEU A 182 6.95 -8.89 -10.92
C LEU A 182 7.93 -7.96 -10.20
N LEU A 183 9.22 -8.21 -10.39
CA LEU A 183 10.32 -7.43 -9.84
C LEU A 183 10.92 -6.47 -10.89
N ALA A 184 10.49 -6.56 -12.15
CA ALA A 184 10.92 -5.63 -13.17
C ALA A 184 10.41 -4.23 -12.81
N LYS A 185 11.34 -3.27 -12.78
CA LYS A 185 11.03 -1.85 -12.57
C LYS A 185 9.98 -1.43 -13.60
N GLN A 186 8.79 -1.03 -13.14
CA GLN A 186 7.81 -0.35 -14.00
C GLN A 186 8.49 0.87 -14.61
N GLU A 187 8.67 0.86 -15.93
CA GLU A 187 9.12 2.02 -16.68
C GLU A 187 8.05 3.10 -16.53
N GLU A 188 8.44 4.23 -15.93
CA GLU A 188 7.64 5.44 -15.84
C GLU A 188 7.11 5.78 -17.24
N SER A 189 5.81 5.67 -17.42
CA SER A 189 5.17 6.18 -18.62
C SER A 189 5.40 7.70 -18.64
N PRO A 190 6.00 8.29 -19.69
CA PRO A 190 6.15 9.73 -19.75
C PRO A 190 4.75 10.36 -19.71
N ILE A 191 4.51 11.18 -18.69
CA ILE A 191 3.35 12.05 -18.58
C ILE A 191 3.38 12.94 -19.83
N ASN A 192 2.60 12.58 -20.83
CA ASN A 192 2.35 13.43 -21.99
C ASN A 192 1.60 14.66 -21.49
N THR A 193 2.36 15.71 -21.19
CA THR A 193 1.86 17.07 -21.04
C THR A 193 1.42 17.57 -22.41
N THR A 194 0.32 17.00 -22.93
CA THR A 194 -0.45 17.67 -23.97
C THR A 194 -1.19 18.80 -23.27
N GLY A 195 -0.58 19.99 -23.35
CA GLY A 195 -1.11 21.20 -22.76
C GLY A 195 -2.44 21.58 -23.39
N ASN A 196 -3.51 21.39 -22.63
CA ASN A 196 -4.66 22.27 -22.66
C ASN A 196 -4.70 23.01 -21.32
N SER A 197 -3.66 23.81 -21.07
CA SER A 197 -3.63 24.73 -19.94
C SER A 197 -4.52 25.93 -20.27
N LEU A 198 -5.59 26.08 -19.51
CA LEU A 198 -6.58 27.17 -19.55
C LEU A 198 -6.00 28.56 -19.19
N LEU A 199 -4.67 28.70 -19.14
CA LEU A 199 -3.94 29.95 -18.89
C LEU A 199 -3.53 30.69 -20.18
N ALA A 200 -3.74 30.10 -21.36
CA ALA A 200 -3.32 30.68 -22.65
C ALA A 200 -4.42 31.48 -23.37
N GLN A 201 -5.60 31.65 -22.77
CA GLN A 201 -6.74 32.33 -23.39
C GLN A 201 -7.10 33.58 -22.61
N GLY A 202 -6.33 34.63 -22.81
CA GLY A 202 -6.59 35.92 -22.17
C GLY A 202 -5.45 36.90 -22.31
N GLN A 203 -5.12 37.29 -23.54
CA GLN A 203 -4.47 38.57 -23.89
C GLN A 203 -4.21 38.61 -25.41
N GLU A 204 -5.14 39.20 -26.16
CA GLU A 204 -4.89 39.80 -27.48
C GLU A 204 -6.10 40.71 -27.81
N GLU A 205 -6.14 41.89 -27.19
CA GLU A 205 -6.93 43.01 -27.74
C GLU A 205 -6.11 43.65 -28.86
N GLN A 206 -6.57 43.49 -30.10
CA GLN A 206 -6.05 44.16 -31.29
C GLN A 206 -6.53 45.62 -31.32
N PRO A 207 -5.67 46.60 -31.64
CA PRO A 207 -6.12 47.84 -32.23
C PRO A 207 -5.87 47.79 -33.74
N GLN A 208 -6.93 47.73 -34.55
CA GLN A 208 -6.85 48.15 -35.95
C GLN A 208 -7.99 49.13 -36.28
N GLU A 209 -7.59 50.38 -36.42
CA GLU A 209 -8.25 51.41 -37.22
C GLU A 209 -8.52 50.89 -38.64
N ILE A 210 -9.72 51.11 -39.18
CA ILE A 210 -9.87 51.40 -40.61
C ILE A 210 -10.95 52.49 -40.81
N ARG A 211 -10.51 53.64 -41.30
CA ARG A 211 -11.31 54.64 -42.03
C ARG A 211 -11.76 54.06 -43.37
N GLY A 212 -13.00 54.34 -43.77
CA GLY A 212 -13.50 54.17 -45.13
C GLY A 212 -14.98 53.85 -45.16
#